data_AF-A0A251WID2-F1
#
_entry.id   AF-A0A251WID2-F1
#
_cell.length_a   1.000
_cell.length_b   1.000
_cell.length_c   1.000
_cell.angle_alpha   90.00
_cell.angle_beta   90.00
_cell.angle_gamma   90.00
#
_symmetry.space_group_name_H-M   'P 1'
#
loop_
_entity.id
_entity.type
_entity.pdbx_description
1 polymer ?
#
loop_
_entity_poly.entity_id
_entity_poly.type
_entity_poly.pdbx_seq_one_letter_code
_entity_poly.pdbx_strand_id
1 'polypeptide(L)'
;MVPEPTGKRDAGLAPLLLTVVELIRQLMEAQVIRRMDSGELTDEQLDRAADSLQTLEQQVLEICKIFEIDPADLNLDLGEVGTLLPKAGGYYPGQPTEKPTILELLDRLLNTGIVLQGSVDLGLAQLDLIHAKLQLVLTSKPI
;
A
#
# COMPACT_ATOMS: atom_id res chain seq x y z
N MET A 1 24.53 4.39 32.79
CA MET A 1 23.92 3.47 31.81
C MET A 1 23.22 4.35 30.78
N VAL A 2 23.80 4.51 29.60
CA VAL A 2 23.13 5.18 28.47
C VAL A 2 22.22 4.12 27.83
N PRO A 3 20.94 4.39 27.52
CA PRO A 3 20.10 3.42 26.83
C PRO A 3 20.71 3.12 25.46
N GLU A 4 20.90 1.83 25.15
CA GLU A 4 21.37 1.41 23.83
C GLU A 4 20.31 1.75 22.76
N PRO A 5 20.72 2.17 21.55
CA PRO A 5 19.79 2.36 20.46
C PRO A 5 19.43 0.98 19.88
N THR A 6 18.28 0.44 20.27
CA THR A 6 17.64 -0.73 19.64
C THR A 6 17.15 -0.34 18.24
N GLY A 7 18.07 -0.29 17.28
CA GLY A 7 17.77 -0.03 15.88
C GLY A 7 18.07 -1.26 15.04
N LYS A 8 17.04 -1.78 14.37
CA LYS A 8 17.13 -2.67 13.20
C LYS A 8 18.11 -2.06 12.17
N ARG A 9 19.39 -2.40 12.23
CA ARG A 9 20.41 -1.81 11.33
C ARG A 9 20.75 -2.71 10.14
N ASP A 10 20.32 -3.97 10.13
CA ASP A 10 20.73 -4.95 9.10
C ASP A 10 19.76 -5.05 7.91
N ALA A 11 18.53 -4.55 8.02
CA ALA A 11 17.52 -4.70 6.98
C ALA A 11 17.62 -3.66 5.83
N GLY A 12 18.40 -2.59 5.99
CA GLY A 12 18.59 -1.57 4.95
C GLY A 12 17.27 -1.05 4.36
N LEU A 13 17.11 -1.14 3.03
CA LEU A 13 15.92 -0.73 2.28
C LEU A 13 14.78 -1.77 2.28
N ALA A 14 14.98 -2.95 2.87
CA ALA A 14 13.98 -4.03 2.84
C ALA A 14 12.62 -3.64 3.44
N PRO A 15 12.53 -2.93 4.59
CA PRO A 15 11.25 -2.52 5.14
C PRO A 15 10.48 -1.59 4.20
N LEU A 16 11.17 -0.67 3.53
CA LEU A 16 10.55 0.25 2.57
C LEU A 16 10.01 -0.50 1.34
N LEU A 17 10.78 -1.43 0.80
CA LEU A 17 10.32 -2.24 -0.33
C LEU A 17 9.11 -3.10 0.04
N LEU A 18 9.16 -3.77 1.20
CA LEU A 18 8.04 -4.58 1.70
C LEU A 18 6.80 -3.75 1.98
N THR A 19 6.97 -2.52 2.46
CA THR A 19 5.88 -1.55 2.63
C THR A 19 5.20 -1.25 1.29
N VAL A 20 5.97 -1.01 0.22
CA VAL A 20 5.42 -0.75 -1.11
C VAL A 20 4.72 -1.99 -1.67
N VAL A 21 5.30 -3.18 -1.48
CA VAL A 21 4.68 -4.45 -1.90
C VAL A 21 3.35 -4.67 -1.18
N GLU A 22 3.31 -4.41 0.12
CA GLU A 22 2.09 -4.57 0.92
C GLU A 22 0.99 -3.57 0.51
N LEU A 23 1.36 -2.32 0.22
CA LEU A 23 0.43 -1.34 -0.35
C LEU A 23 -0.20 -1.83 -1.66
N ILE A 24 0.63 -2.36 -2.56
CA ILE A 24 0.15 -2.90 -3.84
C ILE A 24 -0.75 -4.11 -3.62
N ARG A 25 -0.39 -5.04 -2.72
CA ARG A 25 -1.21 -6.21 -2.38
C ARG A 25 -2.60 -5.81 -1.93
N GLN A 26 -2.70 -4.86 -1.00
CA GLN A 26 -3.99 -4.39 -0.49
C GLN A 26 -4.80 -3.59 -1.54
N LEU A 27 -4.15 -2.85 -2.43
CA LEU A 27 -4.82 -2.23 -3.58
C LEU A 27 -5.41 -3.27 -4.54
N MET A 28 -4.68 -4.36 -4.80
CA MET A 28 -5.20 -5.46 -5.61
C MET A 28 -6.41 -6.13 -4.95
N GLU A 29 -6.35 -6.35 -3.63
CA GLU A 29 -7.46 -6.88 -2.83
C GLU A 29 -8.71 -5.98 -2.93
N ALA A 30 -8.55 -4.66 -2.79
CA ALA A 30 -9.63 -3.70 -2.98
C ALA A 30 -10.27 -3.79 -4.38
N GLN A 31 -9.47 -3.95 -5.42
CA GLN A 31 -9.98 -4.10 -6.79
C GLN A 31 -10.73 -5.43 -7.00
N VAL A 32 -10.29 -6.52 -6.35
CA VAL A 32 -11.00 -7.80 -6.37
C VAL A 32 -12.38 -7.67 -5.71
N ILE A 33 -12.45 -7.07 -4.52
CA ILE A 33 -13.71 -6.84 -3.81
C ILE A 33 -14.68 -5.99 -4.67
N ARG A 34 -14.19 -4.93 -5.31
CA ARG A 34 -15.02 -4.09 -6.19
C ARG A 34 -15.59 -4.87 -7.37
N ARG A 35 -14.78 -5.71 -8.02
CA ARG A 35 -15.23 -6.49 -9.18
C ARG A 35 -16.14 -7.65 -8.79
N MET A 36 -15.99 -8.18 -7.57
CA MET A 36 -16.94 -9.10 -6.96
C MET A 36 -18.29 -8.41 -6.77
N ASP A 37 -18.32 -7.23 -6.14
CA ASP A 37 -19.55 -6.47 -5.88
C ASP A 37 -20.28 -6.03 -7.17
N SER A 38 -19.53 -5.78 -8.26
CA SER A 38 -20.11 -5.45 -9.57
C SER A 38 -20.49 -6.66 -10.42
N GLY A 39 -20.22 -7.89 -9.96
CA GLY A 39 -20.46 -9.12 -10.71
C GLY A 39 -19.57 -9.29 -11.95
N GLU A 40 -18.44 -8.59 -12.01
CA GLU A 40 -17.46 -8.68 -13.11
C GLU A 40 -16.52 -9.90 -13.00
N LEU A 41 -16.52 -10.60 -11.86
CA LEU A 41 -15.77 -11.83 -11.63
C LEU A 41 -16.70 -13.04 -11.52
N THR A 42 -16.31 -14.15 -12.15
CA THR A 42 -16.90 -15.46 -11.87
C THR A 42 -16.40 -15.99 -10.52
N ASP A 43 -17.15 -16.92 -9.91
CA ASP A 43 -16.75 -17.58 -8.65
C ASP A 43 -15.34 -18.17 -8.75
N GLU A 44 -15.04 -18.88 -9.85
CA GLU A 44 -13.71 -19.45 -10.08
C GLU A 44 -12.61 -18.37 -10.20
N GLN A 45 -12.92 -17.20 -10.75
CA GLN A 45 -11.96 -16.09 -10.83
C GLN A 45 -11.73 -15.45 -9.47
N LEU A 46 -12.78 -15.32 -8.66
CA LEU A 46 -12.72 -14.80 -7.31
C LEU A 46 -11.87 -15.70 -6.41
N ASP A 47 -12.10 -17.01 -6.45
CA ASP A 47 -11.34 -18.00 -5.68
C ASP A 47 -9.84 -17.95 -6.04
N ARG A 48 -9.51 -17.95 -7.34
CA ARG A 48 -8.11 -17.84 -7.77
C ARG A 48 -7.45 -16.53 -7.33
N ALA A 49 -8.19 -15.43 -7.33
CA ALA A 49 -7.69 -14.14 -6.88
C ALA A 49 -7.42 -14.15 -5.37
N ALA A 50 -8.34 -14.71 -4.58
CA ALA A 50 -8.18 -14.88 -3.14
C ALA A 50 -6.96 -15.74 -2.80
N ASP A 51 -6.80 -16.90 -3.44
CA ASP A 51 -5.65 -17.79 -3.25
C ASP A 51 -4.32 -17.09 -3.58
N SER A 52 -4.30 -16.33 -4.68
CA SER A 52 -3.11 -15.60 -5.12
C SER A 52 -2.73 -14.49 -4.13
N LEU A 53 -3.71 -13.75 -3.62
CA LEU A 53 -3.50 -12.68 -2.64
C LEU A 53 -3.02 -13.25 -1.29
N GLN A 54 -3.59 -14.37 -0.85
CA GLN A 54 -3.16 -15.06 0.36
C GLN A 54 -1.72 -15.58 0.23
N THR A 55 -1.37 -16.12 -0.94
CA THR A 55 0.01 -16.57 -1.22
C THR A 55 0.98 -15.39 -1.15
N LEU A 56 0.63 -14.25 -1.72
CA LEU A 56 1.46 -13.05 -1.68
C LEU A 56 1.62 -12.51 -0.25
N GLU A 57 0.55 -12.49 0.55
CA GLU A 57 0.59 -12.11 1.97
C GLU A 57 1.57 -13.02 2.75
N GLN A 58 1.47 -14.34 2.56
CA GLN A 58 2.37 -15.29 3.19
C GLN A 58 3.83 -15.05 2.80
N GLN A 59 4.10 -14.74 1.53
CA GLN A 59 5.45 -14.41 1.06
C GLN A 59 5.99 -13.13 1.72
N VAL A 60 5.17 -12.10 1.85
CA VAL A 60 5.54 -10.86 2.57
C VAL A 60 5.88 -11.17 4.02
N LEU A 61 5.06 -11.96 4.71
CA LEU A 61 5.29 -12.35 6.10
C LEU A 61 6.57 -13.19 6.27
N GLU A 62 6.83 -14.15 5.38
CA GLU A 62 8.08 -14.92 5.41
C GLU A 62 9.31 -14.04 5.19
N ILE A 63 9.26 -13.11 4.24
CA ILE A 63 10.37 -12.16 4.03
C ILE A 63 10.55 -11.25 5.25
N CYS A 64 9.47 -10.78 5.87
CA CYS A 64 9.55 -10.03 7.12
C CYS A 64 10.28 -10.81 8.21
N LYS A 65 9.98 -12.11 8.39
CA LYS A 65 10.68 -12.97 9.35
C LYS A 65 12.17 -13.07 9.03
N ILE A 66 12.54 -13.26 7.77
CA ILE A 66 13.95 -13.36 7.34
C ILE A 66 14.74 -12.10 7.68
N PHE A 67 14.13 -10.92 7.54
CA PHE A 67 14.75 -9.63 7.83
C PHE A 67 14.48 -9.10 9.26
N GLU A 68 13.87 -9.91 10.13
CA GLU A 68 13.47 -9.53 11.49
C GLU A 68 12.63 -8.24 11.55
N ILE A 69 11.76 -8.06 10.56
CA ILE A 69 10.84 -6.93 10.43
C ILE A 69 9.51 -7.32 11.09
N ASP A 70 8.97 -6.42 11.91
CA ASP A 70 7.62 -6.58 12.45
C ASP A 70 6.66 -6.15 11.34
N PRO A 71 5.69 -6.98 10.91
CA PRO A 71 4.71 -6.60 9.91
C PRO A 71 3.96 -5.29 10.24
N ALA A 72 3.80 -4.96 11.53
CA ALA A 72 3.20 -3.69 11.95
C ALA A 72 4.03 -2.47 11.50
N ASP A 73 5.35 -2.62 11.36
CA ASP A 73 6.27 -1.56 10.93
C ASP A 73 6.18 -1.28 9.42
N LEU A 74 5.52 -2.15 8.64
CA LEU A 74 5.25 -1.87 7.23
C LEU A 74 4.21 -0.75 7.06
N ASN A 75 3.43 -0.45 8.10
CA ASN A 75 2.47 0.64 8.04
C ASN A 75 3.15 1.96 8.47
N LEU A 76 3.64 2.70 7.47
CA LEU A 76 4.29 3.99 7.70
C LEU A 76 3.29 5.06 8.13
N ASP A 77 3.67 5.83 9.15
CA ASP A 77 3.02 7.08 9.52
C ASP A 77 3.62 8.23 8.68
N LEU A 78 2.75 8.92 7.95
CA LEU A 78 3.11 10.05 7.07
C LEU A 78 2.76 11.40 7.70
N GLY A 79 2.49 11.43 9.01
CA GLY A 79 2.18 12.64 9.75
C GLY A 79 0.79 13.20 9.39
N GLU A 80 0.74 14.42 8.87
CA GLU A 80 -0.53 15.10 8.54
C GLU A 80 -1.33 14.40 7.42
N VAL A 81 -0.67 13.59 6.61
CA VAL A 81 -1.30 12.83 5.51
C VAL A 81 -2.01 11.56 6.02
N GLY A 82 -1.72 11.12 7.25
CA GLY A 82 -2.24 9.89 7.84
C GLY A 82 -1.29 8.70 7.69
N THR A 83 -1.82 7.48 7.80
CA THR A 83 -1.02 6.26 7.63
C THR A 83 -1.08 5.75 6.19
N LEU A 84 -0.07 4.99 5.79
CA LEU A 84 -0.05 4.38 4.46
C LEU A 84 -1.18 3.36 4.28
N LEU A 85 -1.30 2.47 5.27
CA LEU A 85 -2.22 1.36 5.28
C LEU A 85 -3.29 1.54 6.38
N PRO A 86 -4.49 0.99 6.18
CA PRO A 86 -5.50 0.88 7.23
C PRO A 86 -5.03 -0.08 8.33
N LYS A 87 -5.62 0.03 9.52
CA LYS A 87 -5.38 -0.95 10.59
C LYS A 87 -5.87 -2.33 10.14
N ALA A 88 -5.16 -3.39 10.54
CA ALA A 88 -5.43 -4.77 10.12
C ALA A 88 -6.93 -5.12 10.26
N GLY A 89 -7.54 -5.55 9.15
CA GLY A 89 -8.95 -5.96 9.06
C GLY A 89 -9.97 -4.87 8.70
N GLY A 90 -9.56 -3.68 8.25
CA GLY A 90 -10.43 -2.50 8.20
C GLY A 90 -10.73 -1.87 6.84
N TYR A 91 -10.35 -2.46 5.70
CA TYR A 91 -10.60 -1.83 4.40
C TYR A 91 -11.60 -2.58 3.54
N TYR A 92 -12.80 -2.01 3.43
CA TYR A 92 -13.75 -2.38 2.40
C TYR A 92 -13.88 -1.20 1.41
N PRO A 93 -13.56 -1.40 0.12
CA PRO A 93 -13.56 -0.33 -0.86
C PRO A 93 -14.92 0.38 -0.93
N GLY A 94 -14.91 1.72 -0.87
CA GLY A 94 -16.13 2.54 -0.94
C GLY A 94 -16.83 2.77 0.40
N GLN A 95 -16.37 2.15 1.49
CA GLN A 95 -16.80 2.51 2.84
C GLN A 95 -15.91 3.62 3.41
N PRO A 96 -16.47 4.68 4.01
CA PRO A 96 -15.68 5.72 4.65
C PRO A 96 -15.00 5.18 5.91
N THR A 97 -13.70 5.44 6.07
CA THR A 97 -12.98 5.16 7.31
C THR A 97 -12.87 6.42 8.18
N GLU A 98 -12.77 6.26 9.50
CA GLU A 98 -12.63 7.40 10.43
C GLU A 98 -11.29 8.14 10.27
N LYS A 99 -10.26 7.48 9.74
CA LYS A 99 -8.92 8.04 9.51
C LYS A 99 -8.50 7.79 8.08
N PRO A 100 -8.34 8.83 7.24
CA PRO A 100 -7.96 8.66 5.85
C PRO A 100 -6.57 8.01 5.76
N THR A 101 -6.44 7.09 4.80
CA THR A 101 -5.18 6.41 4.49
C THR A 101 -4.79 6.66 3.04
N ILE A 102 -3.49 6.53 2.73
CA ILE A 102 -3.03 6.62 1.33
C ILE A 102 -3.69 5.55 0.48
N LEU A 103 -3.86 4.34 1.01
CA LEU A 103 -4.55 3.27 0.31
C LEU A 103 -5.98 3.67 -0.09
N GLU A 104 -6.75 4.25 0.83
CA GLU A 104 -8.13 4.70 0.55
C GLU A 104 -8.14 5.79 -0.54
N LEU A 105 -7.19 6.73 -0.48
CA LEU A 105 -7.04 7.75 -1.49
C LEU A 105 -6.71 7.13 -2.87
N LEU A 106 -5.73 6.23 -2.92
CA LEU A 106 -5.32 5.56 -4.14
C LEU A 106 -6.44 4.70 -4.74
N ASP A 107 -7.20 3.97 -3.92
CA ASP A 107 -8.34 3.18 -4.40
C ASP A 107 -9.49 4.07 -4.91
N ARG A 108 -9.82 5.17 -4.21
CA ARG A 108 -10.79 6.16 -4.71
C ARG A 108 -10.36 6.76 -6.04
N LEU A 109 -9.07 7.04 -6.16
CA LEU A 109 -8.46 7.56 -7.36
C LEU A 109 -8.59 6.55 -8.52
N LEU A 110 -8.21 5.28 -8.30
CA LEU A 110 -8.40 4.17 -9.25
C LEU A 110 -9.83 4.07 -9.78
N ASN A 111 -10.83 4.40 -8.95
CA ASN A 111 -12.24 4.33 -9.34
C ASN A 111 -12.79 5.60 -10.02
N THR A 112 -12.47 6.79 -9.52
CA THR A 112 -13.24 8.02 -9.84
C THR A 112 -12.76 8.72 -11.10
N GLY A 113 -11.56 8.43 -11.60
CA GLY A 113 -11.10 8.98 -12.87
C GLY A 113 -10.57 10.43 -12.78
N ILE A 114 -9.79 10.76 -11.76
CA ILE A 114 -9.22 12.10 -11.53
C ILE A 114 -7.76 12.17 -12.02
N VAL A 115 -7.40 13.26 -12.69
CA VAL A 115 -5.99 13.57 -13.00
C VAL A 115 -5.36 14.35 -11.85
N LEU A 116 -4.41 13.74 -11.14
CA LEU A 116 -3.58 14.43 -10.15
C LEU A 116 -2.14 14.52 -10.66
N GLN A 117 -1.60 15.74 -10.66
CA GLN A 117 -0.20 15.99 -10.98
C GLN A 117 0.52 16.49 -9.72
N GLY A 118 1.56 15.77 -9.33
CA GLY A 118 2.43 16.13 -8.22
C GLY A 118 3.90 15.94 -8.58
N SER A 119 4.77 16.57 -7.80
CA SER A 119 6.21 16.33 -7.83
C SER A 119 6.72 16.18 -6.41
N VAL A 120 7.61 15.23 -6.21
CA VAL A 120 8.33 14.97 -4.97
C VAL A 120 9.80 14.95 -5.31
N ASP A 121 10.57 15.77 -4.60
CA ASP A 121 12.03 15.72 -4.65
C ASP A 121 12.51 14.99 -3.39
N LEU A 122 13.17 13.85 -3.55
CA LEU A 122 13.82 13.13 -2.46
C LEU A 122 15.30 13.46 -2.46
N GLY A 123 15.75 14.00 -1.34
CA GLY A 123 17.14 14.35 -1.13
C GLY A 123 17.83 13.52 -0.05
N LEU A 124 19.17 13.53 -0.08
CA LEU A 124 20.03 13.03 0.98
C LEU A 124 21.15 14.04 1.22
N ALA A 125 21.45 14.34 2.49
CA ALA A 125 22.54 15.26 2.85
C ALA A 125 22.47 16.62 2.13
N GLN A 126 21.28 17.22 2.09
CA GLN A 126 21.00 18.53 1.44
C GLN A 126 21.18 18.52 -0.10
N LEU A 127 21.22 17.34 -0.72
CA LEU A 127 21.21 17.19 -2.16
C LEU A 127 19.88 16.59 -2.59
N ASP A 128 19.18 17.21 -3.54
CA ASP A 128 18.06 16.57 -4.22
C ASP A 128 18.62 15.50 -5.17
N LEU A 129 18.31 14.24 -4.92
CA LEU A 129 18.86 13.10 -5.67
C LEU A 129 17.84 12.45 -6.60
N ILE A 130 16.55 12.52 -6.24
CA ILE A 130 15.47 11.88 -6.98
C ILE A 130 14.34 12.88 -7.18
N HIS A 131 14.10 13.26 -8.42
CA HIS A 131 12.94 14.06 -8.81
C HIS A 131 11.83 13.13 -9.31
N ALA A 132 10.86 12.82 -8.46
CA ALA A 132 9.71 12.00 -8.80
C ALA A 132 8.55 12.90 -9.25
N LYS A 133 8.17 12.83 -10.53
CA LYS A 133 6.90 13.42 -11.00
C LYS A 133 5.82 12.35 -10.96
N LEU A 134 4.81 12.58 -10.13
CA LEU A 134 3.63 11.74 -10.06
C LEU A 134 2.59 12.33 -11.00
N GLN A 135 2.41 11.71 -12.17
CA GLN A 135 1.25 11.95 -13.03
C GLN A 135 0.32 10.76 -12.89
N LEU A 136 -0.75 10.96 -12.13
CA LEU A 136 -1.79 9.97 -11.98
C LEU A 136 -2.94 10.37 -12.91
N VAL A 137 -3.08 9.67 -14.02
CA VAL A 137 -4.22 9.80 -14.94
C VAL A 137 -5.15 8.64 -14.66
N LEU A 138 -6.34 8.94 -14.19
CA LEU A 138 -7.35 7.93 -13.90
C LEU A 138 -8.50 8.18 -14.84
N THR A 139 -8.99 7.11 -15.46
CA THR A 139 -10.17 7.13 -16.30
C THR A 139 -11.18 6.19 -15.67
N SER A 140 -12.35 6.67 -15.29
CA SER A 140 -13.50 5.78 -15.17
C SER A 140 -13.89 5.46 -16.60
N LYS A 141 -13.82 4.19 -17.03
CA LYS A 141 -14.38 3.61 -18.28
C LYS A 141 -14.95 4.64 -19.29
N PRO A 142 -14.46 4.75 -20.54
CA PRO A 142 -15.32 5.36 -21.56
C PRO A 142 -16.59 4.51 -21.70
N ILE A 143 -17.73 5.18 -21.89
CA ILE A 143 -18.97 4.56 -22.38
C ILE A 143 -18.66 3.87 -23.71
#